data_AF-A0A7S1JBB1-F1
#
_entry.id   AF-A0A7S1JBB1-F1
#
_cell.length_a   1.000
_cell.length_b   1.000
_cell.length_c   1.000
_cell.angle_alpha   90.00
_cell.angle_beta   90.00
_cell.angle_gamma   90.00
#
_symmetry.space_group_name_H-M   'P 1'
#
loop_
_entity.id
_entity.type
_entity.pdbx_description
1 polymer ?
#
loop_
_entity_poly.entity_id
_entity_poly.type
_entity_poly.pdbx_seq_one_letter_code
_entity_poly.pdbx_strand_id
1 'polypeptide(L)'
;ACPHRAPAPPPGGVARARKGAPKSRPPPLRTPHLDLYAEQYGSGANMVAMCPHTRYWQTKLAQVVREIRDQTGADGVYIDQVAREVAAPCWDPTHSHPAGGGDHWVTGYRSLLERVRQAVGPQAAMLTEGNAEPFLDTFNVFLMLARIDGLVGAPPTLAPVFPAVYGGYYLPAGELFFTSDLTEDPDIFAGKLGTQFVLGYQMGWFSLGGRDNQRPPMALYSALGAPEHAPERAYLRRLSQAKGACTDWLVLGRMMRPVRFTGTAGEEVYPPVASAAWRSDATDSLLLI
;
A
#
# COMPACT_ATOMS: atom_id res chain seq x y z
N ALA A 1 20.40 16.21 14.34
CA ALA A 1 20.95 17.43 13.72
C ALA A 1 20.66 17.39 12.23
N CYS A 2 19.78 18.28 11.75
CA CYS A 2 19.49 18.48 10.34
C CYS A 2 19.04 19.93 10.18
N PRO A 3 19.75 20.76 9.40
CA PRO A 3 19.18 22.01 8.95
C PRO A 3 19.37 22.17 7.45
N HIS A 4 18.29 22.14 6.68
CA HIS A 4 18.20 22.95 5.46
C HIS A 4 16.76 23.44 5.31
N ARG A 5 16.58 24.72 5.65
CA ARG A 5 15.38 25.52 5.41
C ARG A 5 15.44 26.00 3.96
N ALA A 6 14.39 25.76 3.18
CA ALA A 6 14.22 26.43 1.89
C ALA A 6 13.82 27.91 2.10
N PRO A 7 14.26 28.85 1.25
CA PRO A 7 13.96 30.27 1.41
C PRO A 7 12.53 30.61 0.97
N ALA A 8 11.95 31.64 1.58
CA ALA A 8 10.61 32.15 1.29
C ALA A 8 10.55 32.84 -0.10
N PRO A 9 9.41 32.76 -0.82
CA PRO A 9 9.26 33.41 -2.12
C PRO A 9 9.13 34.95 -1.99
N PRO A 10 9.56 35.71 -3.01
CA PRO A 10 9.44 37.16 -3.00
C PRO A 10 7.99 37.62 -3.19
N PRO A 11 7.57 38.76 -2.61
CA PRO A 11 6.22 39.27 -2.75
C PRO A 11 6.09 40.10 -4.04
N GLY A 12 4.98 39.91 -4.75
CA GLY A 12 4.53 40.83 -5.79
C GLY A 12 4.89 40.42 -7.21
N GLY A 13 4.07 39.56 -7.80
CA GLY A 13 4.07 39.29 -9.24
C GLY A 13 2.72 38.72 -9.66
N VAL A 14 1.89 39.55 -10.30
CA VAL A 14 0.56 39.18 -10.79
C VAL A 14 0.70 38.01 -11.77
N ALA A 15 0.28 36.80 -11.38
CA ALA A 15 0.27 35.64 -12.24
C ALA A 15 -0.84 35.79 -13.30
N ARG A 16 -0.48 36.30 -14.49
CA ARG A 16 -1.32 36.16 -15.68
C ARG A 16 -0.96 34.86 -16.40
N ALA A 17 -1.93 33.96 -16.52
CA ALA A 17 -1.80 32.76 -17.35
C ALA A 17 -1.54 33.19 -18.82
N ARG A 18 -0.30 33.02 -19.30
CA ARG A 18 0.00 33.11 -20.73
C ARG A 18 -0.30 31.76 -21.37
N LYS A 19 -1.09 31.76 -22.46
CA LYS A 19 -1.15 30.63 -23.41
C LYS A 19 0.25 30.44 -24.00
N GLY A 20 1.03 29.57 -23.39
CA GLY A 20 2.30 29.07 -23.92
C GLY A 20 2.08 27.71 -24.55
N ALA A 21 1.59 27.67 -25.79
CA ALA A 21 1.82 26.48 -26.61
C ALA A 21 3.30 26.52 -27.01
N PRO A 22 4.14 25.53 -26.64
CA PRO A 22 5.52 25.50 -27.11
C PRO A 22 5.49 25.31 -28.63
N LYS A 23 5.79 26.38 -29.38
CA LYS A 23 5.93 26.37 -30.85
C LYS A 23 7.15 25.60 -31.37
N SER A 24 7.86 24.93 -30.48
CA SER A 24 8.87 23.94 -30.81
C SER A 24 8.77 22.82 -29.78
N ARG A 25 8.31 21.65 -30.24
CA ARG A 25 8.60 20.40 -29.53
C ARG A 25 10.13 20.30 -29.52
N PRO A 26 10.81 20.23 -28.36
CA PRO A 26 12.20 19.82 -28.35
C PRO A 26 12.29 18.54 -29.20
N PRO A 27 13.30 18.39 -30.08
CA PRO A 27 13.46 17.13 -30.78
C PRO A 27 13.32 16.01 -29.75
N PRO A 28 12.52 14.95 -30.01
CA PRO A 28 12.45 13.83 -29.09
C PRO A 28 13.90 13.47 -28.75
N LEU A 29 14.20 13.32 -27.47
CA LEU A 29 15.51 12.88 -26.99
C LEU A 29 15.81 11.57 -27.70
N ARG A 30 16.45 11.67 -28.87
CA ARG A 30 17.05 10.56 -29.59
C ARG A 30 18.39 10.41 -28.93
N THR A 31 18.39 9.80 -27.75
CA THR A 31 19.61 9.18 -27.27
C THR A 31 19.95 8.11 -28.34
N PRO A 32 21.15 8.11 -28.93
CA PRO A 32 21.54 7.08 -29.90
C PRO A 32 21.55 5.68 -29.27
N HIS A 33 21.45 5.60 -27.94
CA HIS A 33 21.36 4.39 -27.15
C HIS A 33 20.17 4.50 -26.19
N LEU A 34 19.34 3.46 -26.14
CA LEU A 34 18.33 3.29 -25.09
C LEU A 34 19.03 2.61 -23.90
N ASP A 35 19.00 3.26 -22.75
CA ASP A 35 19.48 2.67 -21.51
C ASP A 35 18.37 1.89 -20.82
N LEU A 36 18.75 0.77 -20.20
CA LEU A 36 17.83 -0.04 -19.41
C LEU A 36 17.57 0.66 -18.08
N TYR A 37 16.29 0.74 -17.68
CA TYR A 37 15.93 1.21 -16.35
C TYR A 37 16.14 0.08 -15.35
N ALA A 38 17.17 0.22 -14.52
CA ALA A 38 17.57 -0.79 -13.54
C ALA A 38 17.07 -0.43 -12.14
N GLU A 39 16.46 -1.41 -11.47
CA GLU A 39 15.96 -1.34 -10.11
C GLU A 39 16.84 -2.19 -9.19
N GLN A 40 17.24 -1.60 -8.06
CA GLN A 40 17.99 -2.28 -7.02
C GLN A 40 17.09 -2.61 -5.84
N TYR A 41 17.04 -3.88 -5.47
CA TYR A 41 16.21 -4.38 -4.37
C TYR A 41 17.03 -4.60 -3.10
N GLY A 42 16.37 -4.63 -1.94
CA GLY A 42 17.01 -4.93 -0.66
C GLY A 42 17.71 -6.30 -0.61
N SER A 43 17.42 -7.23 -1.53
CA SER A 43 18.20 -8.47 -1.74
C SER A 43 19.62 -8.24 -2.26
N GLY A 44 19.93 -7.05 -2.77
CA GLY A 44 21.09 -6.81 -3.64
C GLY A 44 20.84 -7.22 -5.10
N ALA A 45 19.63 -7.70 -5.43
CA ALA A 45 19.28 -7.99 -6.82
C ALA A 45 19.20 -6.67 -7.61
N ASN A 46 19.72 -6.69 -8.84
CA ASN A 46 19.61 -5.61 -9.79
C ASN A 46 18.85 -6.14 -11.01
N MET A 47 17.64 -5.64 -11.24
CA MET A 47 16.79 -6.11 -12.34
C MET A 47 16.42 -4.96 -13.26
N VAL A 48 16.07 -5.27 -14.49
CA VAL A 48 15.60 -4.29 -15.46
C VAL A 48 14.08 -4.26 -15.44
N ALA A 49 13.49 -3.09 -15.23
CA ALA A 49 12.05 -2.97 -15.17
C ALA A 49 11.41 -3.29 -16.53
N MET A 50 10.31 -4.02 -16.47
CA MET A 50 9.52 -4.34 -17.65
C MET A 50 8.65 -3.17 -18.08
N CYS A 51 8.57 -2.88 -19.39
CA CYS A 51 7.50 -2.01 -19.89
C CYS A 51 6.19 -2.83 -19.95
N PRO A 52 5.13 -2.46 -19.20
CA PRO A 52 3.90 -3.25 -19.11
C PRO A 52 3.06 -3.19 -20.40
N HIS A 53 3.40 -2.29 -21.32
CA HIS A 53 2.74 -2.16 -22.61
C HIS A 53 3.19 -3.23 -23.63
N THR A 54 4.30 -3.94 -23.39
CA THR A 54 4.76 -4.95 -24.35
C THR A 54 3.91 -6.21 -24.27
N ARG A 55 3.61 -6.79 -25.44
CA ARG A 55 2.82 -8.03 -25.54
C ARG A 55 3.51 -9.21 -24.86
N TYR A 56 4.84 -9.22 -24.83
CA TYR A 56 5.64 -10.24 -24.16
C TYR A 56 5.30 -10.28 -22.66
N TRP A 57 5.44 -9.17 -21.94
CA TRP A 57 5.22 -9.12 -20.48
C TRP A 57 3.75 -9.34 -20.12
N GLN A 58 2.85 -8.77 -20.92
CA GLN A 58 1.41 -9.02 -20.80
C GLN A 58 1.04 -10.51 -20.88
N THR A 59 1.67 -11.25 -21.81
CA THR A 59 1.42 -12.68 -21.99
C THR A 59 2.13 -13.50 -20.91
N LYS A 60 3.38 -13.13 -20.60
CA LYS A 60 4.21 -13.85 -19.63
C LYS A 60 3.61 -13.80 -18.23
N LEU A 61 3.14 -12.64 -17.77
CA LEU A 61 2.56 -12.56 -16.42
C LEU A 61 1.25 -13.35 -16.33
N ALA A 62 0.36 -13.24 -17.33
CA ALA A 62 -0.87 -14.04 -17.37
C ALA A 62 -0.60 -15.55 -17.37
N GLN A 63 0.44 -15.99 -18.08
CA GLN A 63 0.88 -17.39 -18.06
C GLN A 63 1.39 -17.81 -16.68
N VAL A 64 2.30 -17.05 -16.08
CA VAL A 64 2.89 -17.36 -14.76
C VAL A 64 1.81 -17.43 -13.68
N VAL A 65 0.89 -16.47 -13.66
CA VAL A 65 -0.19 -16.44 -12.67
C VAL A 65 -1.11 -17.64 -12.84
N ARG A 66 -1.46 -18.01 -14.08
CA ARG A 66 -2.24 -19.22 -14.36
C ARG A 66 -1.49 -20.48 -13.91
N GLU A 67 -0.21 -20.60 -14.23
CA GLU A 67 0.62 -21.74 -13.82
C GLU A 67 0.67 -21.90 -12.29
N ILE A 68 0.86 -20.81 -11.55
CA ILE A 68 0.84 -20.83 -10.07
C ILE A 68 -0.51 -21.36 -9.58
N ARG A 69 -1.62 -20.84 -10.10
CA ARG A 69 -2.97 -21.28 -9.71
C ARG A 69 -3.21 -22.75 -10.04
N ASP A 70 -2.89 -23.18 -11.25
CA ASP A 70 -3.14 -24.54 -11.72
C ASP A 70 -2.28 -25.57 -10.95
N GLN A 71 -1.05 -25.20 -10.57
CA GLN A 71 -0.14 -26.09 -9.85
C GLN A 71 -0.40 -26.16 -8.34
N THR A 72 -0.83 -25.04 -7.73
CA THR A 72 -0.95 -24.94 -6.27
C THR A 72 -2.40 -24.97 -5.78
N GLY A 73 -3.37 -24.72 -6.65
CA GLY A 73 -4.77 -24.51 -6.27
C GLY A 73 -5.02 -23.18 -5.54
N ALA A 74 -4.08 -22.24 -5.58
CA ALA A 74 -4.20 -20.98 -4.86
C ALA A 74 -5.43 -20.16 -5.29
N ASP A 75 -6.15 -19.63 -4.30
CA ASP A 75 -7.33 -18.76 -4.49
C ASP A 75 -6.98 -17.37 -5.01
N GLY A 76 -5.69 -17.00 -5.03
CA GLY A 76 -5.25 -15.70 -5.48
C GLY A 76 -3.74 -15.58 -5.67
N VAL A 77 -3.32 -14.41 -6.16
CA VAL A 77 -1.92 -14.08 -6.41
C VAL A 77 -1.59 -12.68 -5.91
N TYR A 78 -0.38 -12.52 -5.40
CA TYR A 78 0.22 -11.22 -5.12
C TYR A 78 1.13 -10.83 -6.28
N ILE A 79 0.82 -9.71 -6.94
CA ILE A 79 1.59 -9.12 -8.03
C ILE A 79 2.22 -7.84 -7.50
N ASP A 80 3.52 -7.93 -7.22
CA ASP A 80 4.25 -6.90 -6.50
C ASP A 80 4.28 -5.56 -7.25
N GLN A 81 4.46 -4.48 -6.49
CA GLN A 81 4.84 -3.14 -6.98
C GLN A 81 3.87 -2.38 -7.92
N VAL A 82 2.86 -3.00 -8.53
CA VAL A 82 2.00 -2.34 -9.55
C VAL A 82 1.35 -1.05 -9.04
N ALA A 83 0.83 -1.03 -7.81
CA ALA A 83 0.18 0.14 -7.23
C ALA A 83 1.09 0.95 -6.28
N ARG A 84 2.40 0.65 -6.26
CA ARG A 84 3.41 1.29 -5.40
C ARG A 84 4.41 2.10 -6.20
N GLU A 85 4.96 1.49 -7.25
CA GLU A 85 6.12 2.05 -7.94
C GLU A 85 5.75 3.19 -8.87
N VAL A 86 6.68 4.12 -9.02
CA VAL A 86 6.51 5.28 -9.89
C VAL A 86 6.81 4.90 -11.33
N ALA A 87 5.92 5.31 -12.24
CA ALA A 87 6.10 5.15 -13.67
C ALA A 87 7.43 5.77 -14.17
N ALA A 88 8.29 4.95 -14.79
CA ALA A 88 9.52 5.41 -15.43
C ALA A 88 9.26 5.85 -16.89
N PRO A 89 9.89 6.94 -17.38
CA PRO A 89 9.86 7.29 -18.81
C PRO A 89 10.38 6.14 -19.69
N CYS A 90 9.64 5.76 -20.73
CA CYS A 90 10.10 4.79 -21.72
C CYS A 90 10.21 5.43 -23.11
N TRP A 91 11.41 5.37 -23.70
CA TRP A 91 11.74 5.98 -24.99
C TRP A 91 11.85 4.99 -26.15
N ASP A 92 11.57 3.70 -25.91
CA ASP A 92 11.64 2.66 -26.93
C ASP A 92 10.43 2.75 -27.88
N PRO A 93 10.62 3.08 -29.17
CA PRO A 93 9.52 3.21 -30.12
C PRO A 93 8.85 1.88 -30.47
N THR A 94 9.46 0.74 -30.13
CA THR A 94 8.91 -0.60 -30.42
C THR A 94 7.86 -1.05 -29.41
N HIS A 95 7.76 -0.40 -28.25
CA HIS A 95 6.85 -0.79 -27.17
C HIS A 95 5.39 -0.30 -27.36
N SER A 96 5.07 0.30 -28.52
CA SER A 96 3.72 0.65 -28.95
C SER A 96 2.96 1.63 -28.05
N HIS A 97 3.66 2.52 -27.34
CA HIS A 97 3.09 3.63 -26.58
C HIS A 97 3.83 4.94 -26.91
N PRO A 98 3.29 6.13 -26.55
CA PRO A 98 4.01 7.39 -26.72
C PRO A 98 5.36 7.39 -25.98
N ALA A 99 6.41 7.88 -26.65
CA ALA A 99 7.75 7.95 -26.07
C ALA A 99 7.86 9.02 -24.97
N GLY A 100 8.60 8.69 -23.91
CA GLY A 100 9.06 9.57 -22.85
C GLY A 100 8.11 9.75 -21.66
N GLY A 101 6.87 9.26 -21.70
CA GLY A 101 5.94 9.45 -20.59
C GLY A 101 4.48 9.23 -20.93
N GLY A 102 3.59 9.83 -20.14
CA GLY A 102 2.14 9.72 -20.30
C GLY A 102 1.54 8.62 -19.42
N ASP A 103 0.43 8.06 -19.86
CA ASP A 103 -0.37 7.07 -19.13
C ASP A 103 0.03 5.61 -19.43
N HIS A 104 1.11 5.39 -20.20
CA HIS A 104 1.50 4.07 -20.72
C HIS A 104 1.72 3.00 -19.65
N TRP A 105 2.16 3.37 -18.45
CA TRP A 105 2.24 2.44 -17.33
C TRP A 105 0.86 2.00 -16.85
N VAL A 106 -0.06 2.94 -16.67
CA VAL A 106 -1.44 2.66 -16.25
C VAL A 106 -2.15 1.84 -17.32
N THR A 107 -2.16 2.28 -18.58
CA THR A 107 -2.85 1.58 -19.68
C THR A 107 -2.21 0.23 -20.00
N GLY A 108 -0.87 0.14 -19.93
CA GLY A 108 -0.12 -1.11 -20.07
C GLY A 108 -0.46 -2.11 -18.97
N TYR A 109 -0.42 -1.70 -17.70
CA TYR A 109 -0.79 -2.56 -16.58
C TYR A 109 -2.26 -2.97 -16.63
N ARG A 110 -3.18 -2.08 -17.00
CA ARG A 110 -4.59 -2.45 -17.16
C ARG A 110 -4.78 -3.55 -18.21
N SER A 111 -4.12 -3.41 -19.36
CA SER A 111 -4.14 -4.45 -20.41
C SER A 111 -3.52 -5.76 -19.95
N LEU A 112 -2.44 -5.68 -19.16
CA LEU A 112 -1.76 -6.83 -18.57
C LEU A 112 -2.68 -7.54 -17.56
N LEU A 113 -3.30 -6.79 -16.65
CA LEU A 113 -4.14 -7.32 -15.58
C LEU A 113 -5.46 -7.86 -16.11
N GLU A 114 -6.00 -7.29 -17.18
CA GLU A 114 -7.15 -7.85 -17.89
C GLU A 114 -6.82 -9.26 -18.42
N ARG A 115 -5.64 -9.45 -19.01
CA ARG A 115 -5.19 -10.79 -19.47
C ARG A 115 -4.98 -11.76 -18.32
N VAL A 116 -4.41 -11.29 -17.20
CA VAL A 116 -4.29 -12.10 -15.99
C VAL A 116 -5.69 -12.54 -15.54
N ARG A 117 -6.63 -11.60 -15.41
CA ARG A 117 -8.02 -11.86 -15.02
C ARG A 117 -8.72 -12.85 -15.94
N GLN A 118 -8.54 -12.73 -17.26
CA GLN A 118 -9.04 -13.70 -18.24
C GLN A 118 -8.43 -15.09 -18.06
N ALA A 119 -7.16 -15.18 -17.66
CA ALA A 119 -6.46 -16.45 -17.50
C ALA A 119 -6.83 -17.20 -16.20
N VAL A 120 -7.18 -16.49 -15.11
CA VAL A 120 -7.51 -17.12 -13.82
C VAL A 120 -9.00 -17.07 -13.45
N GLY A 121 -9.79 -16.29 -14.17
CA GLY A 121 -11.22 -16.11 -13.91
C GLY A 121 -11.53 -15.05 -12.83
N PRO A 122 -12.82 -14.74 -12.64
CA PRO A 122 -13.24 -13.62 -11.79
C PRO A 122 -13.11 -13.88 -10.28
N GLN A 123 -13.02 -15.15 -9.87
CA GLN A 123 -12.99 -15.52 -8.44
C GLN A 123 -11.59 -15.46 -7.83
N ALA A 124 -10.53 -15.43 -8.65
CA ALA A 124 -9.17 -15.36 -8.13
C ALA A 124 -8.90 -13.98 -7.50
N ALA A 125 -8.48 -13.95 -6.23
CA ALA A 125 -8.06 -12.71 -5.60
C ALA A 125 -6.75 -12.19 -6.25
N MET A 126 -6.69 -10.90 -6.54
CA MET A 126 -5.45 -10.24 -6.97
C MET A 126 -5.04 -9.24 -5.91
N LEU A 127 -3.77 -9.31 -5.50
CA LEU A 127 -3.19 -8.46 -4.48
C LEU A 127 -1.98 -7.71 -5.05
N THR A 128 -1.68 -6.51 -4.55
CA THR A 128 -0.50 -5.74 -4.97
C THR A 128 0.05 -4.88 -3.83
N GLU A 129 1.25 -4.31 -4.01
CA GLU A 129 1.83 -3.32 -3.11
C GLU A 129 1.31 -1.91 -3.41
N GLY A 130 1.15 -1.08 -2.38
CA GLY A 130 0.73 0.30 -2.48
C GLY A 130 -0.77 0.46 -2.63
N ASN A 131 -1.23 1.63 -3.06
CA ASN A 131 -2.65 1.98 -3.13
C ASN A 131 -2.95 3.02 -4.22
N ALA A 132 -2.25 2.94 -5.35
CA ALA A 132 -2.53 3.81 -6.48
C ALA A 132 -3.97 3.62 -6.99
N GLU A 133 -4.74 4.71 -6.98
CA GLU A 133 -6.15 4.80 -7.39
C GLU A 133 -6.48 4.14 -8.75
N PRO A 134 -5.65 4.26 -9.82
CA PRO A 134 -6.00 3.73 -11.14
C PRO A 134 -6.18 2.20 -11.22
N PHE A 135 -5.88 1.48 -10.14
CA PHE A 135 -5.93 0.03 -10.08
C PHE A 135 -6.96 -0.52 -9.07
N LEU A 136 -7.75 0.33 -8.40
CA LEU A 136 -8.77 -0.08 -7.42
C LEU A 136 -9.86 -0.98 -8.02
N ASP A 137 -10.10 -0.91 -9.33
CA ASP A 137 -11.04 -1.76 -10.04
C ASP A 137 -10.44 -3.09 -10.52
N THR A 138 -9.13 -3.28 -10.36
CA THR A 138 -8.42 -4.48 -10.82
C THR A 138 -7.97 -5.39 -9.68
N PHE A 139 -7.42 -4.82 -8.60
CA PHE A 139 -6.97 -5.57 -7.42
C PHE A 139 -8.02 -5.58 -6.31
N ASN A 140 -7.98 -6.63 -5.49
CA ASN A 140 -8.86 -6.81 -4.35
C ASN A 140 -8.21 -6.32 -3.04
N VAL A 141 -6.91 -6.59 -2.88
CA VAL A 141 -6.18 -6.31 -1.63
C VAL A 141 -4.90 -5.54 -1.92
N PHE A 142 -4.60 -4.56 -1.08
CA PHE A 142 -3.52 -3.60 -1.25
C PHE A 142 -2.60 -3.64 -0.03
N LEU A 143 -1.40 -4.20 -0.20
CA LEU A 143 -0.37 -4.26 0.83
C LEU A 143 0.20 -2.86 1.03
N MET A 144 -0.02 -2.25 2.20
CA MET A 144 0.25 -0.83 2.37
C MET A 144 1.72 -0.51 2.65
N LEU A 145 2.44 -1.39 3.37
CA LEU A 145 3.85 -1.25 3.83
C LEU A 145 4.24 0.09 4.48
N ALA A 146 3.32 1.05 4.57
CA ALA A 146 3.54 2.36 5.15
C ALA A 146 3.75 2.17 6.64
N ARG A 147 4.89 2.64 7.14
CA ARG A 147 5.08 2.82 8.58
C ARG A 147 4.02 3.77 9.07
N ILE A 148 3.11 3.29 9.91
CA ILE A 148 2.05 4.12 10.47
C ILE A 148 2.59 4.82 11.73
N ASP A 149 3.76 5.44 11.58
CA ASP A 149 4.42 6.22 12.63
C ASP A 149 3.67 7.57 12.71
N GLY A 150 2.94 7.84 13.79
CA GLY A 150 2.27 9.14 14.01
C GLY A 150 0.77 9.11 14.32
N LEU A 151 0.16 7.95 14.51
CA LEU A 151 -1.21 7.87 15.04
C LEU A 151 -1.29 8.05 16.58
N VAL A 152 -0.16 7.98 17.27
CA VAL A 152 -0.06 8.23 18.72
C VAL A 152 0.96 9.35 18.98
N GLY A 153 0.49 10.49 19.48
CA GLY A 153 1.31 11.43 20.25
C GLY A 153 2.24 12.42 19.53
N ALA A 154 2.47 12.33 18.21
CA ALA A 154 3.33 13.30 17.50
C ALA A 154 2.72 13.81 16.18
N PRO A 155 2.68 15.13 15.93
CA PRO A 155 2.30 15.68 14.63
C PRO A 155 3.39 15.42 13.57
N PRO A 156 3.02 15.20 12.30
CA PRO A 156 1.66 15.30 11.76
C PRO A 156 0.86 14.00 11.94
N THR A 157 -0.32 14.11 12.55
CA THR A 157 -1.31 13.04 12.58
C THR A 157 -1.59 12.59 11.15
N LEU A 158 -1.29 11.34 10.83
CA LEU A 158 -1.67 10.72 9.55
C LEU A 158 -3.19 10.83 9.40
N ALA A 159 -3.64 11.67 8.46
CA ALA A 159 -5.05 11.73 8.09
C ALA A 159 -5.34 10.50 7.21
N PRO A 160 -6.31 9.65 7.58
CA PRO A 160 -6.64 8.44 6.82
C PRO A 160 -7.51 8.80 5.61
N VAL A 161 -6.96 9.62 4.70
CA VAL A 161 -7.69 10.16 3.54
C VAL A 161 -8.13 9.05 2.61
N PHE A 162 -7.28 8.06 2.37
CA PHE A 162 -7.59 6.99 1.43
C PHE A 162 -8.80 6.13 1.85
N PRO A 163 -8.89 5.58 3.08
CA PRO A 163 -10.10 4.87 3.52
C PRO A 163 -11.32 5.79 3.71
N ALA A 164 -11.13 7.11 3.85
CA ALA A 164 -12.24 8.06 3.87
C ALA A 164 -12.85 8.31 2.48
N VAL A 165 -12.05 8.24 1.41
CA VAL A 165 -12.50 8.44 0.02
C VAL A 165 -12.91 7.11 -0.64
N TYR A 166 -12.11 6.05 -0.43
CA TYR A 166 -12.24 4.77 -1.13
C TYR A 166 -12.65 3.60 -0.21
N GLY A 167 -13.03 3.85 1.03
CA GLY A 167 -13.58 2.78 1.89
C GLY A 167 -14.73 2.05 1.19
N GLY A 168 -14.74 0.72 1.30
CA GLY A 168 -15.67 -0.16 0.57
C GLY A 168 -15.22 -0.55 -0.85
N TYR A 169 -14.25 0.16 -1.45
CA TYR A 169 -13.73 -0.13 -2.80
C TYR A 169 -12.39 -0.86 -2.81
N TYR A 170 -11.72 -0.99 -1.67
CA TYR A 170 -10.44 -1.70 -1.56
C TYR A 170 -10.27 -2.30 -0.17
N LEU A 171 -9.49 -3.38 -0.07
CA LEU A 171 -9.07 -3.96 1.20
C LEU A 171 -7.58 -3.65 1.46
N PRO A 172 -7.24 -2.71 2.34
CA PRO A 172 -5.84 -2.54 2.74
C PRO A 172 -5.39 -3.74 3.58
N ALA A 173 -4.11 -4.11 3.46
CA ALA A 173 -3.52 -5.19 4.23
C ALA A 173 -2.13 -4.82 4.74
N GLY A 174 -1.85 -5.24 5.97
CA GLY A 174 -0.53 -5.42 6.55
C GLY A 174 0.42 -4.22 6.62
N GLU A 175 1.54 -4.46 7.28
CA GLU A 175 2.68 -3.57 7.42
C GLU A 175 3.95 -4.41 7.66
N LEU A 176 5.12 -3.79 7.56
CA LEU A 176 6.38 -4.36 8.03
C LEU A 176 6.34 -4.64 9.54
N PHE A 177 6.50 -5.92 9.90
CA PHE A 177 6.77 -6.37 11.25
C PHE A 177 8.17 -6.96 11.37
N PHE A 178 8.81 -6.68 12.51
CA PHE A 178 10.12 -7.20 12.88
C PHE A 178 10.04 -7.95 14.18
N THR A 179 10.95 -8.91 14.42
CA THR A 179 11.02 -9.61 15.71
C THR A 179 11.28 -8.65 16.87
N SER A 180 11.93 -7.51 16.61
CA SER A 180 12.10 -6.43 17.59
C SER A 180 10.81 -5.71 17.98
N ASP A 181 9.70 -5.94 17.28
CA ASP A 181 8.41 -5.34 17.64
C ASP A 181 7.74 -6.07 18.83
N LEU A 182 8.24 -7.26 19.21
CA LEU A 182 7.77 -8.05 20.35
C LEU A 182 8.37 -7.56 21.69
N THR A 183 8.64 -6.26 21.80
CA THR A 183 9.09 -5.62 23.05
C THR A 183 7.89 -5.29 23.94
N GLU A 184 8.04 -5.49 25.25
CA GLU A 184 6.95 -5.21 26.21
C GLU A 184 6.73 -3.72 26.45
N ASP A 185 7.79 -2.90 26.39
CA ASP A 185 7.71 -1.46 26.65
C ASP A 185 8.63 -0.64 25.69
N PRO A 186 8.06 0.18 24.80
CA PRO A 186 6.64 0.23 24.45
C PRO A 186 6.18 -1.04 23.72
N ASP A 187 4.89 -1.38 23.86
CA ASP A 187 4.26 -2.49 23.11
C ASP A 187 4.02 -2.09 21.64
N ILE A 188 5.07 -2.19 20.83
CA ILE A 188 5.06 -1.83 19.41
C ILE A 188 4.14 -2.76 18.62
N PHE A 189 4.15 -4.05 18.92
CA PHE A 189 3.29 -5.03 18.26
C PHE A 189 1.81 -4.69 18.43
N ALA A 190 1.37 -4.41 19.65
CA ALA A 190 -0.03 -4.03 19.90
C ALA A 190 -0.37 -2.68 19.28
N GLY A 191 0.56 -1.72 19.31
CA GLY A 191 0.39 -0.41 18.69
C GLY A 191 0.16 -0.49 17.17
N LYS A 192 0.99 -1.27 16.46
CA LYS A 192 0.84 -1.51 15.00
C LYS A 192 -0.46 -2.22 14.68
N LEU A 193 -0.79 -3.30 15.39
CA LEU A 193 -2.03 -4.05 15.14
C LEU A 193 -3.28 -3.26 15.48
N GLY A 194 -3.28 -2.51 16.59
CA GLY A 194 -4.38 -1.62 16.95
C GLY A 194 -4.59 -0.56 15.87
N THR A 195 -3.49 -0.01 15.35
CA THR A 195 -3.54 0.96 14.24
C THR A 195 -4.12 0.36 12.96
N GLN A 196 -3.67 -0.83 12.57
CA GLN A 196 -4.23 -1.57 11.43
C GLN A 196 -5.73 -1.84 11.63
N PHE A 197 -6.14 -2.22 12.84
CA PHE A 197 -7.54 -2.47 13.16
C PHE A 197 -8.41 -1.21 13.02
N VAL A 198 -8.02 -0.07 13.60
CA VAL A 198 -8.81 1.17 13.52
C VAL A 198 -8.92 1.72 12.10
N LEU A 199 -7.91 1.45 11.25
CA LEU A 199 -7.89 1.81 9.84
C LEU A 199 -8.56 0.77 8.93
N GLY A 200 -9.12 -0.31 9.49
CA GLY A 200 -9.85 -1.34 8.74
C GLY A 200 -8.96 -2.31 7.95
N TYR A 201 -7.65 -2.34 8.20
CA TYR A 201 -6.72 -3.20 7.46
C TYR A 201 -6.98 -4.67 7.78
N GLN A 202 -6.74 -5.53 6.79
CA GLN A 202 -6.42 -6.92 7.05
C GLN A 202 -5.09 -6.95 7.81
N MET A 203 -5.14 -7.31 9.08
CA MET A 203 -3.97 -7.28 9.96
C MET A 203 -2.92 -8.31 9.53
N GLY A 204 -1.64 -7.91 9.61
CA GLY A 204 -0.51 -8.82 9.45
C GLY A 204 0.51 -8.42 8.39
N TRP A 205 0.82 -9.37 7.51
CA TRP A 205 2.10 -9.50 6.78
C TRP A 205 3.26 -9.99 7.67
N PHE A 206 2.97 -11.00 8.50
CA PHE A 206 3.96 -11.66 9.35
C PHE A 206 4.83 -12.58 8.51
N SER A 207 6.06 -12.17 8.26
CA SER A 207 6.95 -12.96 7.41
C SER A 207 7.25 -14.33 8.06
N LEU A 208 7.17 -15.39 7.24
CA LEU A 208 7.47 -16.78 7.67
C LEU A 208 8.94 -16.91 8.11
N GLY A 209 9.84 -16.17 7.47
CA GLY A 209 11.25 -16.05 7.81
C GLY A 209 11.78 -14.64 7.63
N GLY A 210 12.97 -14.37 8.17
CA GLY A 210 13.77 -13.20 7.83
C GLY A 210 14.88 -13.66 6.90
N ARG A 211 15.15 -12.91 5.83
CA ARG A 211 16.43 -13.10 5.13
C ARG A 211 17.53 -12.64 6.08
N ASP A 212 18.70 -13.29 6.06
CA ASP A 212 19.87 -12.91 6.88
C ASP A 212 20.39 -11.49 6.58
N ASN A 213 19.84 -10.83 5.55
CA ASN A 213 20.18 -9.47 5.13
C ASN A 213 19.34 -8.38 5.81
N GLN A 214 18.42 -8.71 6.73
CA GLN A 214 17.63 -7.73 7.47
C GLN A 214 17.98 -7.76 8.95
N ARG A 215 18.26 -6.58 9.53
CA ARG A 215 18.58 -6.40 10.95
C ARG A 215 17.73 -5.26 11.52
N PRO A 216 16.81 -5.53 12.46
CA PRO A 216 16.42 -6.85 12.99
C PRO A 216 15.73 -7.74 11.92
N PRO A 217 15.70 -9.08 12.10
CA PRO A 217 14.97 -9.96 11.20
C PRO A 217 13.47 -9.67 11.20
N MET A 218 12.81 -9.82 10.05
CA MET A 218 11.34 -9.74 10.02
C MET A 218 10.73 -10.92 10.78
N ALA A 219 11.00 -12.16 10.33
CA ALA A 219 10.71 -13.50 10.91
C ALA A 219 9.53 -13.67 11.91
N LEU A 220 8.53 -12.78 11.89
CA LEU A 220 7.63 -12.59 13.01
C LEU A 220 6.70 -13.78 13.19
N TYR A 221 6.28 -14.42 12.09
CA TYR A 221 5.43 -15.61 12.17
C TYR A 221 6.10 -16.72 12.98
N SER A 222 7.40 -16.94 12.73
CA SER A 222 8.18 -17.95 13.46
C SER A 222 8.36 -17.57 14.93
N ALA A 223 8.68 -16.30 15.21
CA ALA A 223 8.82 -15.81 16.57
C ALA A 223 7.50 -15.93 17.37
N LEU A 224 6.37 -15.56 16.77
CA LEU A 224 5.04 -15.68 17.37
C LEU A 224 4.65 -17.13 17.69
N GLY A 225 5.36 -18.14 17.19
CA GLY A 225 5.13 -19.54 17.57
C GLY A 225 5.59 -19.87 19.00
N ALA A 226 6.49 -19.08 19.58
CA ALA A 226 7.08 -19.37 20.89
C ALA A 226 6.07 -19.19 22.05
N PRO A 227 6.08 -20.04 23.10
CA PRO A 227 5.11 -19.98 24.19
C PRO A 227 5.00 -18.61 24.88
N GLU A 228 6.11 -17.91 25.04
CA GLU A 228 6.21 -16.58 25.64
C GLU A 228 5.34 -15.53 24.94
N HIS A 229 5.15 -15.64 23.62
CA HIS A 229 4.32 -14.72 22.83
C HIS A 229 2.83 -15.10 22.79
N ALA A 230 2.36 -15.86 23.80
CA ALA A 230 0.94 -16.19 23.95
C ALA A 230 0.02 -14.96 24.09
N PRO A 231 0.40 -13.89 24.82
CA PRO A 231 -0.39 -12.66 24.89
C PRO A 231 -0.60 -12.00 23.53
N GLU A 232 0.43 -11.90 22.70
CA GLU A 232 0.42 -11.28 21.36
C GLU A 232 -0.49 -12.07 20.41
N ARG A 233 -0.40 -13.41 20.44
CA ARG A 233 -1.32 -14.27 19.69
C ARG A 233 -2.78 -14.09 20.16
N ALA A 234 -3.00 -13.94 21.47
CA ALA A 234 -4.34 -13.73 22.01
C ALA A 234 -4.91 -12.37 21.59
N TYR A 235 -4.08 -11.31 21.61
CA TYR A 235 -4.45 -9.97 21.14
C TYR A 235 -4.81 -9.97 19.66
N LEU A 236 -3.94 -10.52 18.80
CA LEU A 236 -4.20 -10.68 17.37
C LEU A 236 -5.51 -11.44 17.11
N ARG A 237 -5.74 -12.55 17.82
CA ARG A 237 -6.99 -13.32 17.68
C ARG A 237 -8.22 -12.49 18.04
N ARG A 238 -8.14 -11.70 19.12
CA ARG A 238 -9.24 -10.84 19.56
C ARG A 238 -9.57 -9.77 18.54
N LEU A 239 -8.55 -9.08 18.01
CA LEU A 239 -8.75 -8.09 16.95
C LEU A 239 -9.30 -8.71 15.67
N SER A 240 -8.81 -9.89 15.28
CA SER A 240 -9.32 -10.62 14.12
C SER A 240 -10.81 -10.97 14.24
N GLN A 241 -11.22 -11.47 15.41
CA GLN A 241 -12.63 -11.74 15.72
C GLN A 241 -13.47 -10.46 15.70
N ALA A 242 -13.00 -9.38 16.33
CA ALA A 242 -13.67 -8.10 16.32
C ALA A 242 -13.83 -7.54 14.89
N LYS A 243 -12.80 -7.65 14.05
CA LYS A 243 -12.86 -7.22 12.65
C LYS A 243 -13.90 -8.03 11.87
N GLY A 244 -13.96 -9.35 12.07
CA GLY A 244 -14.98 -10.20 11.47
C GLY A 244 -16.40 -9.75 11.81
N ALA A 245 -16.65 -9.42 13.08
CA ALA A 245 -17.93 -8.88 13.53
C ALA A 245 -18.23 -7.46 12.99
N CYS A 246 -17.21 -6.71 12.57
CA CYS A 246 -17.32 -5.34 12.07
C CYS A 246 -17.18 -5.23 10.54
N THR A 247 -17.40 -6.31 9.79
CA THR A 247 -17.18 -6.35 8.32
C THR A 247 -17.96 -5.27 7.58
N ASP A 248 -19.22 -5.01 7.96
CA ASP A 248 -20.09 -4.01 7.34
C ASP A 248 -19.56 -2.57 7.44
N TRP A 249 -18.62 -2.33 8.35
CA TRP A 249 -17.99 -1.02 8.56
C TRP A 249 -16.53 -1.05 8.08
N LEU A 250 -15.71 -1.96 8.61
CA LEU A 250 -14.26 -1.98 8.41
C LEU A 250 -13.81 -2.59 7.07
N VAL A 251 -14.73 -3.17 6.30
CA VAL A 251 -14.44 -3.72 4.96
C VAL A 251 -15.35 -3.08 3.93
N LEU A 252 -16.66 -3.08 4.18
CA LEU A 252 -17.66 -2.61 3.23
C LEU A 252 -18.08 -1.15 3.45
N GLY A 253 -17.67 -0.55 4.57
CA GLY A 253 -18.01 0.82 4.91
C GLY A 253 -16.90 1.80 4.54
N ARG A 254 -17.14 3.07 4.91
CA ARG A 254 -16.19 4.16 4.70
C ARG A 254 -15.80 4.84 6.00
N MET A 255 -14.55 5.27 6.07
CA MET A 255 -14.05 5.97 7.23
C MET A 255 -14.62 7.39 7.27
N MET A 256 -15.14 7.77 8.41
CA MET A 256 -15.64 9.11 8.71
C MET A 256 -14.56 9.92 9.41
N ARG A 257 -14.84 11.20 9.68
CA ARG A 257 -13.95 12.01 10.53
C ARG A 257 -13.76 11.30 11.88
N PRO A 258 -12.51 11.02 12.30
CA PRO A 258 -12.27 10.39 13.60
C PRO A 258 -12.89 11.20 14.74
N VAL A 259 -13.54 10.49 15.66
CA VAL A 259 -13.92 11.05 16.95
C VAL A 259 -12.67 11.16 17.82
N ARG A 260 -12.61 12.16 18.71
CA ARG A 260 -11.54 12.26 19.69
C ARG A 260 -12.09 11.85 21.05
N PHE A 261 -11.60 10.74 21.58
CA PHE A 261 -11.86 10.38 22.96
C PHE A 261 -10.85 11.08 23.86
N THR A 262 -11.36 11.81 24.86
CA THR A 262 -10.58 12.34 25.97
C THR A 262 -11.13 11.71 27.23
N GLY A 263 -10.28 11.03 27.99
CA GLY A 263 -10.64 10.44 29.27
C GLY A 263 -9.91 11.14 30.41
N THR A 264 -10.58 11.25 31.54
CA THR A 264 -9.98 11.59 32.83
C THR A 264 -10.19 10.43 33.79
N ALA A 265 -9.13 10.00 34.48
CA ALA A 265 -9.28 9.17 35.68
C ALA A 265 -8.65 9.93 36.85
N GLY A 266 -9.48 10.45 37.75
CA GLY A 266 -9.03 11.42 38.76
C GLY A 266 -8.56 12.72 38.10
N GLU A 267 -7.36 13.19 38.45
CA GLU A 267 -6.72 14.39 37.87
C GLU A 267 -5.87 14.09 36.62
N GLU A 268 -5.68 12.81 36.28
CA GLU A 268 -4.82 12.41 35.17
C GLU A 268 -5.57 12.51 33.84
N VAL A 269 -5.02 13.29 32.91
CA VAL A 269 -5.51 13.42 31.53
C VAL A 269 -4.75 12.43 30.66
N TYR A 270 -5.45 11.40 30.17
CA TYR A 270 -4.82 10.47 29.25
C TYR A 270 -4.60 11.11 27.89
N PRO A 271 -3.48 10.79 27.21
CA PRO A 271 -3.27 11.23 25.84
C PRO A 271 -4.37 10.69 24.93
N PRO A 272 -4.66 11.35 23.79
CA PRO A 272 -5.62 10.87 22.82
C PRO A 272 -5.30 9.44 22.40
N VAL A 273 -6.28 8.54 22.53
CA VAL A 273 -6.19 7.16 22.05
C VAL A 273 -6.50 7.14 20.55
N ALA A 274 -5.79 6.30 19.80
CA ALA A 274 -6.10 6.06 18.39
C ALA A 274 -7.57 5.62 18.27
N SER A 275 -8.32 6.31 17.43
CA SER A 275 -9.77 6.11 17.30
C SER A 275 -10.23 6.36 15.88
N ALA A 276 -11.34 5.74 15.53
CA ALA A 276 -11.95 5.81 14.23
C ALA A 276 -13.48 5.86 14.32
N ALA A 277 -14.08 6.51 13.34
CA ALA A 277 -15.50 6.42 13.08
C ALA A 277 -15.69 5.84 11.69
N TRP A 278 -16.57 4.84 11.55
CA TRP A 278 -16.89 4.21 10.29
C TRP A 278 -18.39 4.21 10.07
N ARG A 279 -18.81 4.45 8.83
CA ARG A 279 -20.22 4.37 8.42
C ARG A 279 -20.40 3.14 7.55
N SER A 280 -21.37 2.31 7.89
CA SER A 280 -21.80 1.19 7.04
C SER A 280 -22.69 1.71 5.93
N ASP A 281 -22.37 1.36 4.68
CA ASP A 281 -23.22 1.73 3.53
C ASP A 281 -24.48 0.85 3.45
N ALA A 282 -24.47 -0.33 4.06
CA ALA A 282 -25.62 -1.25 4.07
C ALA A 282 -26.70 -0.85 5.08
N THR A 283 -26.30 -0.40 6.28
CA THR A 283 -27.23 -0.15 7.39
C THR A 283 -27.34 1.32 7.78
N ASP A 284 -26.52 2.19 7.19
CA ASP A 284 -26.39 3.60 7.55
C ASP A 284 -26.00 3.87 9.02
N SER A 285 -25.47 2.85 9.70
CA SER A 285 -25.09 2.93 11.11
C SER A 285 -23.61 3.30 11.28
N LEU A 286 -23.26 3.81 12.47
CA LEU A 286 -21.91 4.19 12.83
C LEU A 286 -21.25 3.17 13.78
N LEU A 287 -20.01 2.83 13.48
CA LEU A 287 -19.09 2.16 14.39
C LEU A 287 -18.10 3.19 14.91
N LEU A 288 -17.98 3.28 16.24
CA LEU A 288 -16.98 4.09 16.93
C LEU A 288 -16.03 3.14 17.66
N ILE A 289 -14.74 3.24 17.35
CA ILE A 289 -13.66 2.41 17.93
C ILE A 289 -12.46 3.26 18.30
#